data_AF-A0AA46Q2D3-F1
#
_entry.id   AF-A0AA46Q2D3-F1
#
_cell.length_a   1.000
_cell.length_b   1.000
_cell.length_c   1.000
_cell.angle_alpha   90.00
_cell.angle_beta   90.00
_cell.angle_gamma   90.00
#
_symmetry.space_group_name_H-M   'P 1'
#
loop_
_entity.id
_entity.type
_entity.pdbx_description
1 polymer ?
#
loop_
_entity_poly.entity_id
_entity_poly.type
_entity_poly.pdbx_seq_one_letter_code
_entity_poly.pdbx_strand_id
1 'polypeptide(L)'
;MIDEIIKLRRRGLSFRKIASKLDTTVGKVQYQWTKLIQNKGKRDSGESLGEKLISEENIVQNQSKDHLTLTRSSDDKAKVSWRLSIQKVKMLSLYLDKPVSSLRKSLRIYDVTGVVFDGANAVCDHEVILSDHSEWTFKGLKPGKVYCVELGIKITDTHFIPLLRSEALYTSEESPSQEKSESEVQPAWTVNVSTYTYYESVSEGEGKE
;
A
#
# COMPACT_ATOMS: atom_id res chain seq x y z
N MET A 1 -31.49 9.72 28.30
CA MET A 1 -31.21 10.01 26.87
C MET A 1 -29.73 9.88 26.50
N ILE A 2 -28.84 10.79 26.92
CA ILE A 2 -27.42 10.77 26.48
C ILE A 2 -26.68 9.51 26.98
N ASP A 3 -26.88 9.12 28.23
CA ASP A 3 -26.25 7.91 28.80
C ASP A 3 -26.74 6.62 28.13
N GLU A 4 -27.98 6.62 27.67
CA GLU A 4 -28.57 5.49 26.93
C GLU A 4 -27.97 5.39 25.52
N ILE A 5 -27.71 6.52 24.86
CA ILE A 5 -26.98 6.55 23.58
C ILE A 5 -25.57 5.97 23.78
N ILE A 6 -24.86 6.34 24.85
CA ILE A 6 -23.53 5.79 25.17
C ILE A 6 -23.61 4.28 25.42
N LYS A 7 -24.56 3.82 26.22
CA LYS A 7 -24.74 2.40 26.55
C LYS A 7 -25.08 1.57 25.31
N LEU A 8 -25.95 2.06 24.43
CA LEU A 8 -26.31 1.39 23.20
C LEU A 8 -25.19 1.43 22.15
N ARG A 9 -24.41 2.50 22.11
CA ARG A 9 -23.24 2.62 21.22
C ARG A 9 -22.11 1.68 21.63
N ARG A 10 -21.86 1.51 22.94
CA ARG A 10 -20.92 0.51 23.47
C ARG A 10 -21.33 -0.93 23.15
N ARG A 11 -22.62 -1.18 22.97
CA ARG A 11 -23.16 -2.47 22.51
C ARG A 11 -23.09 -2.65 20.99
N GLY A 12 -22.50 -1.71 20.25
CA GLY A 12 -22.30 -1.80 18.80
C GLY A 12 -23.53 -1.46 17.95
N LEU A 13 -24.59 -0.89 18.51
CA LEU A 13 -25.79 -0.55 17.74
C LEU A 13 -25.53 0.68 16.82
N SER A 14 -26.16 0.67 15.65
CA SER A 14 -26.12 1.78 14.69
C SER A 14 -27.04 2.93 15.13
N PHE A 15 -26.73 4.16 14.71
CA PHE A 15 -27.54 5.33 15.07
C PHE A 15 -29.01 5.22 14.64
N ARG A 16 -29.28 4.54 13.52
CA ARG A 16 -30.65 4.26 13.06
C ARG A 16 -31.41 3.36 14.04
N LYS A 17 -30.75 2.32 14.54
CA LYS A 17 -31.31 1.37 15.51
C LYS A 17 -31.45 1.98 16.90
N ILE A 18 -30.55 2.89 17.27
CA ILE A 18 -30.62 3.68 18.51
C ILE A 18 -31.80 4.67 18.44
N ALA A 19 -31.94 5.38 17.33
CA ALA A 19 -33.02 6.33 17.09
C ALA A 19 -34.39 5.66 17.17
N SER A 20 -34.56 4.51 16.51
CA SER A 20 -35.77 3.69 16.59
C SER A 20 -36.04 3.16 18.00
N LYS A 21 -35.01 2.84 18.79
CA LYS A 21 -35.18 2.32 20.15
C LYS A 21 -35.49 3.40 21.20
N LEU A 22 -35.05 4.63 20.95
CA LEU A 22 -35.28 5.80 21.82
C LEU A 22 -36.46 6.67 21.34
N ASP A 23 -37.22 6.20 20.35
CA ASP A 23 -38.31 6.91 19.67
C ASP A 23 -37.94 8.36 19.28
N THR A 24 -36.78 8.50 18.64
CA THR A 24 -36.19 9.79 18.28
C THR A 24 -35.68 9.79 16.84
N THR A 25 -35.29 10.96 16.34
CA THR A 25 -34.69 11.09 15.01
C THR A 25 -33.19 10.78 15.03
N VAL A 26 -32.69 10.23 13.93
CA VAL A 26 -31.26 9.93 13.74
C VAL A 26 -30.40 11.18 13.94
N GLY A 27 -30.87 12.33 13.43
CA GLY A 27 -30.17 13.61 13.58
C GLY A 27 -30.02 14.04 15.04
N LYS A 28 -31.02 13.82 15.89
CA LYS A 28 -30.94 14.15 17.33
C LYS A 28 -29.92 13.28 18.05
N VAL A 29 -29.84 12.00 17.71
CA VAL A 29 -28.83 11.06 18.25
C VAL A 29 -27.42 11.44 17.79
N GLN A 30 -27.24 11.75 16.51
CA GLN A 30 -25.95 12.21 15.97
C GLN A 30 -25.50 13.51 16.61
N TYR A 31 -26.39 14.50 16.72
CA TYR A 31 -26.08 15.78 17.35
C TYR A 31 -25.60 15.59 18.79
N GLN A 32 -26.31 14.78 19.59
CA GLN A 32 -25.91 14.52 20.97
C GLN A 32 -24.56 13.77 21.06
N TRP A 33 -24.31 12.82 20.16
CA TRP A 33 -23.04 12.09 20.10
C TRP A 33 -21.86 13.00 19.72
N THR A 34 -22.02 13.83 18.68
CA THR A 34 -21.00 14.78 18.23
C THR A 34 -20.71 15.84 19.30
N LYS A 35 -21.78 16.38 19.91
CA LYS A 35 -21.66 17.36 21.02
C LYS A 35 -20.92 16.77 22.22
N LEU A 36 -21.11 15.48 22.52
CA LEU A 36 -20.36 14.80 23.57
C LEU A 36 -18.87 14.66 23.26
N ILE A 37 -18.51 14.27 22.04
CA ILE A 37 -17.10 14.14 21.62
C ILE A 37 -16.41 15.51 21.72
N GLN A 38 -17.06 16.56 21.21
CA GLN A 38 -16.54 17.93 21.28
C GLN A 38 -16.40 18.44 22.72
N ASN A 39 -17.36 18.10 23.59
CA ASN A 39 -17.35 18.55 24.98
C ASN A 39 -16.46 17.69 25.90
N LYS A 40 -16.05 16.50 25.46
CA LYS A 40 -15.01 15.69 26.11
C LYS A 40 -13.62 16.27 25.79
N GLY A 41 -13.39 16.67 24.54
CA GLY A 41 -12.18 17.39 24.15
C GLY A 41 -11.99 18.75 24.84
N LYS A 42 -13.07 19.45 25.21
CA LYS A 42 -13.01 20.70 25.99
C LYS A 42 -12.84 20.54 27.50
N ARG A 43 -13.14 19.36 28.06
CA ARG A 43 -13.01 19.11 29.51
C ARG A 43 -11.64 18.57 29.90
N ASP A 44 -10.95 17.92 28.97
CA ASP A 44 -9.57 17.43 29.17
C ASP A 44 -8.50 18.53 28.96
N SER A 45 -8.90 19.77 28.63
CA SER A 45 -8.00 20.92 28.35
C SER A 45 -7.84 21.90 29.51
N GLY A 46 -8.12 21.47 30.75
CA GLY A 46 -8.22 22.34 31.93
C GLY A 46 -7.39 21.92 33.12
N GLU A 47 -6.13 21.47 32.94
CA GLU A 47 -5.11 21.50 33.99
C GLU A 47 -3.71 21.50 33.35
N SER A 48 -2.89 22.46 33.77
CA SER A 48 -1.69 22.96 33.11
C SER A 48 -0.42 22.34 33.65
N LEU A 49 0.50 21.92 32.75
CA LEU A 49 1.92 22.29 32.78
C LEU A 49 2.59 21.81 31.48
N GLY A 50 3.02 22.78 30.67
CA GLY A 50 3.81 22.58 29.43
C GLY A 50 5.15 21.89 29.70
N GLU A 51 5.85 21.35 28.71
CA GLU A 51 5.95 21.76 27.31
C GLU A 51 6.24 20.55 26.40
N LYS A 52 6.09 20.77 25.08
CA LYS A 52 6.27 19.88 23.92
C LYS A 52 5.10 18.96 23.60
N LEU A 53 4.30 19.36 22.62
CA LEU A 53 4.51 18.96 21.22
C LEU A 53 3.61 19.79 20.30
N ILE A 54 4.24 20.32 19.27
CA ILE A 54 3.74 21.27 18.30
C ILE A 54 2.79 20.56 17.31
N SER A 55 1.76 21.31 16.88
CA SER A 55 0.98 21.23 15.61
C SER A 55 -0.04 20.11 15.36
N GLU A 56 -1.25 20.25 15.92
CA GLU A 56 -2.49 19.62 15.41
C GLU A 56 -3.22 20.48 14.33
N GLU A 57 -2.48 21.20 13.48
CA GLU A 57 -3.03 21.93 12.33
C GLU A 57 -3.00 21.14 11.00
N ASN A 58 -2.59 19.86 10.99
CA ASN A 58 -2.34 19.09 9.74
C ASN A 58 -3.33 17.95 9.42
N ILE A 59 -4.54 17.93 10.00
CA ILE A 59 -5.50 16.82 9.78
C ILE A 59 -6.07 16.79 8.34
N VAL A 60 -5.78 17.79 7.49
CA VAL A 60 -6.16 17.82 6.06
C VAL A 60 -5.00 17.47 5.11
N GLN A 61 -3.74 17.35 5.56
CA GLN A 61 -2.56 17.26 4.66
C GLN A 61 -1.75 15.94 4.67
N ASN A 62 -2.24 14.83 5.23
CA ASN A 62 -1.51 13.56 5.10
C ASN A 62 -2.41 12.36 4.77
N GLN A 63 -3.24 12.49 3.72
CA GLN A 63 -3.63 11.33 2.90
C GLN A 63 -2.46 10.92 1.98
N SER A 64 -1.26 10.75 2.55
CA SER A 64 -0.18 10.12 1.82
C SER A 64 -0.58 8.67 1.56
N LYS A 65 -0.93 8.37 0.32
CA LYS A 65 -1.26 7.01 -0.12
C LYS A 65 -0.09 6.09 0.26
N ASP A 66 -0.41 4.94 0.84
CA ASP A 66 0.60 3.92 1.11
C ASP A 66 1.26 3.51 -0.19
N HIS A 67 2.59 3.42 -0.20
CA HIS A 67 3.35 3.03 -1.38
C HIS A 67 4.58 2.22 -0.99
N LEU A 68 4.99 1.37 -1.93
CA LEU A 68 6.23 0.61 -1.90
C LEU A 68 6.84 0.73 -3.28
N THR A 69 8.02 1.33 -3.37
CA THR A 69 8.71 1.60 -4.62
C THR A 69 10.05 0.89 -4.62
N LEU A 70 10.28 0.11 -5.67
CA LEU A 70 11.52 -0.59 -5.95
C LEU A 70 12.17 0.11 -7.14
N THR A 71 13.32 0.73 -6.92
CA THR A 71 14.07 1.45 -7.96
C THR A 71 15.46 0.87 -8.12
N ARG A 72 15.89 0.74 -9.37
CA ARG A 72 17.26 0.33 -9.66
C ARG A 72 18.23 1.45 -9.32
N SER A 73 19.24 1.14 -8.52
CA SER A 73 20.33 2.09 -8.21
C SER A 73 21.61 1.76 -8.98
N SER A 74 21.88 0.48 -9.24
CA SER A 74 23.02 -0.03 -10.01
C SER A 74 22.63 -1.38 -10.61
N ASP A 75 23.53 -2.03 -11.35
CA ASP A 75 23.25 -3.33 -11.98
C ASP A 75 22.97 -4.43 -10.95
N ASP A 76 23.71 -4.39 -9.84
CA ASP A 76 23.61 -5.34 -8.73
C ASP A 76 22.82 -4.81 -7.51
N LYS A 77 22.29 -3.58 -7.60
CA LYS A 77 21.68 -2.91 -6.44
C LYS A 77 20.33 -2.30 -6.75
N ALA A 78 19.35 -2.61 -5.90
CA ALA A 78 18.06 -1.94 -5.92
C ALA A 78 17.76 -1.27 -4.58
N LYS A 79 17.27 -0.04 -4.66
CA LYS A 79 16.79 0.73 -3.52
C LYS A 79 15.30 0.48 -3.38
N VAL A 80 14.86 0.30 -2.14
CA VAL A 80 13.47 0.16 -1.78
C VAL A 80 13.12 1.29 -0.84
N SER A 81 12.01 1.97 -1.11
CA SER A 81 11.45 2.97 -0.20
C SER A 81 9.96 2.71 -0.03
N TRP A 82 9.46 2.95 1.18
CA TRP A 82 8.06 2.68 1.49
C TRP A 82 7.48 3.69 2.45
N ARG A 83 6.16 3.79 2.39
CA ARG A 83 5.36 4.53 3.35
C ARG A 83 4.14 3.72 3.71
N LEU A 84 3.95 3.50 5.00
CA LEU A 84 2.82 2.77 5.55
C LEU A 84 2.08 3.65 6.55
N SER A 85 0.78 3.83 6.32
CA SER A 85 -0.09 4.61 7.17
C SER A 85 -0.17 4.03 8.58
N ILE A 86 -0.19 4.92 9.57
CA ILE A 86 -0.38 4.55 10.97
C ILE A 86 -1.70 3.79 11.17
N GLN A 87 -2.69 4.03 10.31
CA GLN A 87 -4.00 3.37 10.33
C GLN A 87 -3.89 1.87 10.00
N LYS A 88 -3.13 1.50 8.97
CA LYS A 88 -2.89 0.08 8.66
C LYS A 88 -2.11 -0.62 9.78
N VAL A 89 -1.11 0.04 10.35
CA VAL A 89 -0.33 -0.51 11.46
C VAL A 89 -1.22 -0.72 12.70
N LYS A 90 -2.09 0.25 13.03
CA LYS A 90 -3.08 0.11 14.11
C LYS A 90 -4.09 -1.00 13.83
N MET A 91 -4.55 -1.13 12.59
CA MET A 91 -5.46 -2.20 12.19
C MET A 91 -4.83 -3.59 12.42
N LEU A 92 -3.57 -3.76 12.02
CA LEU A 92 -2.83 -5.02 12.22
C LEU A 92 -2.58 -5.31 13.71
N SER A 93 -2.28 -4.28 14.49
CA SER A 93 -2.13 -4.40 15.94
C SER A 93 -3.40 -4.94 16.60
N LEU A 94 -4.57 -4.44 16.18
CA LEU A 94 -5.87 -4.95 16.65
C LEU A 94 -6.18 -6.37 16.15
N TYR A 95 -5.89 -6.65 14.87
CA TYR A 95 -6.15 -7.97 14.27
C TYR A 95 -5.28 -9.07 14.90
N LEU A 96 -4.03 -8.75 15.23
CA LEU A 96 -3.07 -9.69 15.80
C LEU A 96 -3.08 -9.71 17.33
N ASP A 97 -3.89 -8.88 17.98
CA ASP A 97 -3.92 -8.66 19.44
C ASP A 97 -2.51 -8.41 20.02
N LYS A 98 -1.74 -7.57 19.34
CA LYS A 98 -0.33 -7.29 19.67
C LYS A 98 -0.07 -5.79 19.65
N PRO A 99 0.74 -5.24 20.58
CA PRO A 99 1.08 -3.83 20.54
C PRO A 99 1.91 -3.52 19.28
N VAL A 100 1.73 -2.32 18.73
CA VAL A 100 2.44 -1.84 17.53
C VAL A 100 3.96 -2.00 17.65
N SER A 101 4.52 -1.79 18.85
CA SER A 101 5.95 -1.94 19.15
C SER A 101 6.49 -3.37 18.98
N SER A 102 5.62 -4.38 19.06
CA SER A 102 6.01 -5.78 18.88
C SER A 102 5.93 -6.25 17.42
N LEU A 103 5.35 -5.45 16.53
CA LEU A 103 5.21 -5.81 15.12
C LEU A 103 6.52 -5.60 14.38
N ARG A 104 7.18 -6.71 14.02
CA ARG A 104 8.43 -6.68 13.26
C ARG A 104 8.11 -6.49 11.77
N LYS A 105 8.44 -5.32 11.24
CA LYS A 105 8.38 -5.07 9.79
C LYS A 105 9.46 -5.87 9.09
N SER A 106 9.17 -6.34 7.89
CA SER A 106 10.11 -7.07 7.07
C SER A 106 9.88 -6.79 5.60
N LEU A 107 10.97 -6.78 4.82
CA LEU A 107 10.92 -6.84 3.37
C LEU A 107 11.28 -8.23 2.90
N ARG A 108 10.54 -8.74 1.93
CA ARG A 108 10.91 -9.94 1.19
C ARG A 108 11.07 -9.59 -0.28
N ILE A 109 12.25 -9.86 -0.82
CA ILE A 109 12.52 -9.74 -2.26
C ILE A 109 12.34 -11.11 -2.91
N TYR A 110 11.69 -11.14 -4.06
CA TYR A 110 11.37 -12.35 -4.81
C TYR A 110 12.00 -12.27 -6.20
N ASP A 111 12.65 -13.34 -6.65
CA ASP A 111 12.93 -13.58 -8.07
C ASP A 111 11.65 -14.14 -8.71
N VAL A 112 11.02 -13.35 -9.57
CA VAL A 112 9.77 -13.67 -10.28
C VAL A 112 10.00 -13.87 -11.78
N THR A 113 11.24 -14.19 -12.17
CA THR A 113 11.61 -14.39 -13.56
C THR A 113 10.79 -15.52 -14.19
N GLY A 114 10.07 -15.20 -15.26
CA GLY A 114 9.30 -16.18 -16.04
C GLY A 114 8.00 -16.65 -15.40
N VAL A 115 7.56 -16.05 -14.29
CA VAL A 115 6.31 -16.42 -13.61
C VAL A 115 5.36 -15.24 -13.43
N VAL A 116 4.06 -15.50 -13.50
CA VAL A 116 3.04 -14.55 -13.04
C VAL A 116 2.93 -14.70 -11.53
N PHE A 117 3.47 -13.73 -10.79
CA PHE A 117 3.67 -13.86 -9.36
C PHE A 117 2.38 -13.77 -8.54
N ASP A 118 2.06 -14.82 -7.78
CA ASP A 118 0.88 -14.90 -6.91
C ASP A 118 1.17 -14.61 -5.42
N GLY A 119 2.44 -14.53 -5.03
CA GLY A 119 2.87 -14.38 -3.63
C GLY A 119 3.58 -15.59 -3.05
N ALA A 120 3.51 -16.76 -3.71
CA ALA A 120 4.10 -18.00 -3.24
C ALA A 120 4.90 -18.75 -4.31
N ASN A 121 4.65 -18.49 -5.60
CA ASN A 121 5.26 -19.18 -6.73
C ASN A 121 6.57 -18.56 -7.26
N ALA A 122 7.28 -17.79 -6.43
CA ALA A 122 8.57 -17.21 -6.81
C ALA A 122 9.64 -18.30 -7.00
N VAL A 123 10.65 -18.01 -7.82
CA VAL A 123 11.82 -18.89 -8.04
C VAL A 123 12.68 -18.95 -6.79
N CYS A 124 12.84 -17.81 -6.11
CA CYS A 124 13.61 -17.67 -4.88
C CYS A 124 13.11 -16.44 -4.13
N ASP A 125 13.24 -16.45 -2.81
CA ASP A 125 12.97 -15.30 -1.97
C ASP A 125 14.06 -15.07 -0.93
N HIS A 126 14.20 -13.82 -0.52
CA HIS A 126 15.09 -13.45 0.57
C HIS A 126 14.41 -12.41 1.47
N GLU A 127 14.40 -12.67 2.77
CA GLU A 127 13.73 -11.85 3.76
C GLU A 127 14.72 -11.05 4.62
N VAL A 128 14.43 -9.78 4.86
CA VAL A 128 15.18 -8.90 5.76
C VAL A 128 14.23 -8.32 6.79
N ILE A 129 14.60 -8.43 8.07
CA ILE A 129 13.87 -7.78 9.16
C ILE A 129 14.32 -6.31 9.20
N LEU A 130 13.34 -5.41 9.21
CA LEU A 130 13.57 -3.97 9.21
C LEU A 130 13.61 -3.42 10.63
N SER A 131 14.47 -2.42 10.83
CA SER A 131 14.37 -1.46 11.92
C SER A 131 13.46 -0.29 11.52
N ASP A 132 13.48 0.82 12.27
CA ASP A 132 12.59 1.98 12.08
C ASP A 132 12.85 2.82 10.81
N HIS A 133 13.64 2.33 9.86
CA HIS A 133 13.89 3.02 8.60
C HIS A 133 12.71 2.86 7.62
N SER A 134 12.66 3.78 6.65
CA SER A 134 11.68 3.76 5.54
C SER A 134 12.32 3.48 4.18
N GLU A 135 13.60 3.13 4.19
CA GLU A 135 14.39 2.81 3.00
C GLU A 135 15.33 1.64 3.29
N TRP A 136 15.61 0.85 2.25
CA TRP A 136 16.54 -0.27 2.28
C TRP A 136 17.23 -0.40 0.92
N THR A 137 18.39 -1.05 0.87
CA THR A 137 19.07 -1.35 -0.40
C THR A 137 19.46 -2.82 -0.43
N PHE A 138 18.89 -3.55 -1.38
CA PHE A 138 19.33 -4.91 -1.72
C PHE A 138 20.58 -4.84 -2.60
N LYS A 139 21.53 -5.74 -2.34
CA LYS A 139 22.76 -5.95 -3.09
C LYS A 139 22.80 -7.41 -3.54
N GLY A 140 23.58 -7.77 -4.55
CA GLY A 140 23.64 -9.15 -5.05
C GLY A 140 22.50 -9.50 -6.01
N LEU A 141 21.90 -8.51 -6.68
CA LEU A 141 20.89 -8.76 -7.71
C LEU A 141 21.54 -9.30 -8.98
N LYS A 142 21.13 -10.50 -9.38
CA LYS A 142 21.61 -11.12 -10.61
C LYS A 142 21.09 -10.38 -11.85
N PRO A 143 21.92 -10.23 -12.90
CA PRO A 143 21.52 -9.67 -14.19
C PRO A 143 20.52 -10.58 -14.92
N GLY A 144 19.72 -9.99 -15.82
CA GLY A 144 18.69 -10.72 -16.60
C GLY A 144 17.57 -11.35 -15.76
N LYS A 145 17.31 -10.81 -14.57
CA LYS A 145 16.29 -11.29 -13.62
C LYS A 145 15.22 -10.23 -13.38
N VAL A 146 14.05 -10.70 -12.99
CA VAL A 146 12.92 -9.84 -12.61
C VAL A 146 12.67 -9.99 -11.13
N TYR A 147 12.71 -8.89 -10.40
CA TYR A 147 12.51 -8.88 -8.95
C TYR A 147 11.25 -8.13 -8.55
N CYS A 148 10.56 -8.62 -7.54
CA CYS A 148 9.47 -7.90 -6.87
C CYS A 148 9.76 -7.88 -5.37
N VAL A 149 9.34 -6.83 -4.67
CA VAL A 149 9.49 -6.73 -3.21
C VAL A 149 8.14 -6.58 -2.55
N GLU A 150 7.94 -7.30 -1.45
CA GLU A 150 6.82 -7.10 -0.54
C GLU A 150 7.28 -6.55 0.81
N LEU A 151 6.54 -5.56 1.31
CA LEU A 151 6.63 -5.11 2.69
C LEU A 151 5.55 -5.81 3.49
N GLY A 152 5.94 -6.41 4.60
CA GLY A 152 5.03 -7.17 5.47
C GLY A 152 5.38 -7.10 6.94
N ILE A 153 4.61 -7.85 7.73
CA ILE A 153 4.86 -8.09 9.15
C ILE A 153 5.27 -9.54 9.35
N LYS A 154 6.38 -9.73 10.06
CA LYS A 154 6.88 -11.05 10.47
C LYS A 154 6.30 -11.40 11.85
N ILE A 155 5.35 -12.34 11.89
CA ILE A 155 4.68 -12.76 13.13
C ILE A 155 5.55 -13.75 13.89
N THR A 156 6.02 -14.77 13.18
CA THR A 156 6.93 -15.82 13.66
C THR A 156 8.06 -15.97 12.65
N ASP A 157 9.04 -16.84 12.91
CA ASP A 157 10.17 -17.00 11.99
C ASP A 157 9.74 -17.54 10.62
N THR A 158 8.62 -18.26 10.58
CA THR A 158 8.04 -18.87 9.37
C THR A 158 6.87 -18.10 8.77
N HIS A 159 6.17 -17.25 9.55
CA HIS A 159 4.99 -16.52 9.07
C HIS A 159 5.28 -15.06 8.76
N PHE A 160 5.14 -14.75 7.48
CA PHE A 160 5.19 -13.40 6.92
C PHE A 160 3.83 -13.04 6.35
N ILE A 161 3.30 -11.87 6.72
CA ILE A 161 2.06 -11.33 6.17
C ILE A 161 2.39 -10.14 5.26
N PRO A 162 2.20 -10.26 3.93
CA PRO A 162 2.43 -9.15 3.01
C PRO A 162 1.38 -8.05 3.19
N LEU A 163 1.80 -6.80 3.10
CA LEU A 163 0.94 -5.61 3.21
C LEU A 163 0.95 -4.75 1.96
N LEU A 164 2.11 -4.60 1.34
CA LEU A 164 2.32 -3.85 0.11
C LEU A 164 3.25 -4.65 -0.80
N ARG A 165 3.03 -4.56 -2.10
CA ARG A 165 3.86 -5.17 -3.14
C ARG A 165 4.33 -4.07 -4.10
N SER A 166 5.59 -4.13 -4.52
CA SER A 166 6.15 -3.23 -5.51
C SER A 166 5.82 -3.70 -6.92
N GLU A 167 5.96 -2.81 -7.89
CA GLU A 167 6.11 -3.21 -9.28
C GLU A 167 7.35 -4.09 -9.47
N ALA A 168 7.34 -4.88 -10.55
CA ALA A 168 8.46 -5.71 -10.94
C ALA A 168 9.61 -4.87 -11.52
N LEU A 169 10.83 -5.13 -11.05
CA LEU A 169 12.05 -4.50 -11.52
C LEU A 169 12.84 -5.46 -12.40
N TYR A 170 13.12 -5.02 -13.63
CA TYR A 170 13.95 -5.74 -14.59
C TYR A 170 15.42 -5.34 -14.38
N THR A 171 16.29 -6.30 -14.06
CA THR A 171 17.74 -6.07 -14.12
C THR A 171 18.22 -6.15 -15.56
N SER A 172 19.24 -5.35 -15.89
CA SER A 172 19.79 -5.39 -17.25
C SER A 172 20.44 -6.75 -17.45
N GLU A 173 20.40 -7.24 -18.67
CA GLU A 173 21.29 -8.31 -19.07
C GLU A 173 22.73 -7.80 -18.89
N GLU A 174 23.59 -8.67 -18.38
CA GLU A 174 25.04 -8.46 -18.46
C GLU A 174 25.35 -8.37 -19.96
N SER A 175 25.70 -7.18 -20.44
CA SER A 175 26.46 -7.15 -21.68
C SER A 175 27.75 -7.90 -21.39
N PRO A 176 28.09 -8.96 -22.15
CA PRO A 176 29.44 -9.50 -22.07
C PRO A 176 30.36 -8.32 -22.31
N SER A 177 31.30 -8.09 -21.41
CA SER A 177 32.30 -7.03 -21.49
C SER A 177 32.90 -7.04 -22.90
N GLN A 178 32.37 -6.18 -23.76
CA GLN A 178 32.93 -5.93 -25.06
C GLN A 178 34.21 -5.16 -24.78
N GLU A 179 35.33 -5.88 -24.88
CA GLU A 179 36.55 -5.26 -25.34
C GLU A 179 36.18 -4.37 -26.52
N LYS A 180 36.57 -3.11 -26.37
CA LYS A 180 36.23 -2.02 -27.27
C LYS A 180 36.92 -2.27 -28.60
N SER A 181 36.29 -3.03 -29.49
CA SER A 181 36.56 -2.99 -30.93
C SER A 181 35.37 -2.32 -31.60
N GLU A 182 35.60 -1.08 -32.02
CA GLU A 182 34.71 -0.27 -32.84
C GLU A 182 34.11 -1.09 -33.99
N SER A 183 32.79 -1.20 -34.01
CA SER A 183 32.02 -1.03 -35.24
C SER A 183 30.57 -0.74 -34.86
N GLU A 184 30.23 0.54 -34.99
CA GLU A 184 28.87 1.04 -35.05
C GLU A 184 28.07 0.23 -36.06
N VAL A 185 27.15 -0.62 -35.59
CA VAL A 185 26.03 -1.07 -36.39
C VAL A 185 24.77 -0.75 -35.61
N GLN A 186 24.19 0.41 -35.92
CA GLN A 186 22.86 0.79 -35.47
C GLN A 186 21.86 -0.26 -35.99
N PRO A 187 21.04 -0.91 -35.13
CA PRO A 187 20.01 -1.79 -35.62
C PRO A 187 18.91 -0.96 -36.31
N ALA A 188 18.75 -1.16 -37.62
CA ALA A 188 17.73 -0.55 -38.46
C ALA A 188 16.34 -1.19 -38.23
N TRP A 189 15.77 -1.00 -37.04
CA TRP A 189 14.43 -1.51 -36.73
C TRP A 189 13.46 -0.33 -36.56
N THR A 190 13.26 0.44 -37.63
CA THR A 190 11.99 1.10 -37.86
C THR A 190 10.98 0.02 -38.26
N VAL A 191 10.43 -0.66 -37.26
CA VAL A 191 9.20 -1.43 -37.49
C VAL A 191 8.10 -0.39 -37.63
N ASN A 192 7.82 -0.03 -38.88
CA ASN A 192 6.67 0.74 -39.28
C ASN A 192 5.45 0.10 -38.61
N VAL A 193 4.92 0.75 -37.57
CA VAL A 193 3.63 0.38 -37.02
C VAL A 193 2.61 0.77 -38.09
N SER A 194 2.10 -0.23 -38.81
CA SER A 194 0.99 -0.02 -39.74
C SER A 194 -0.23 0.36 -38.92
N THR A 195 -0.51 1.65 -38.86
CA THR A 195 -1.81 2.17 -38.47
C THR A 195 -2.83 1.78 -39.56
N TYR A 196 -4.09 1.61 -39.17
CA TYR A 196 -5.32 1.58 -39.99
C TYR A 196 -5.76 0.21 -40.56
N THR A 197 -7.05 -0.17 -40.64
CA THR A 197 -8.34 0.56 -40.61
C THR A 197 -9.46 -0.40 -40.19
N TYR A 198 -10.47 0.06 -39.45
CA TYR A 198 -11.74 -0.66 -39.25
C TYR A 198 -12.62 -0.52 -40.50
N TYR A 199 -12.94 -1.62 -41.17
CA TYR A 199 -13.96 -1.62 -42.23
C TYR A 199 -15.32 -1.92 -41.61
N GLU A 200 -16.23 -0.95 -41.69
CA GLU A 200 -17.64 -1.13 -41.39
C GLU A 200 -18.28 -1.92 -42.53
N SER A 201 -18.80 -3.11 -42.25
CA SER A 201 -19.55 -3.89 -43.22
C SER A 201 -20.92 -3.24 -43.40
N VAL A 202 -21.10 -2.53 -44.51
CA VAL A 202 -22.42 -2.07 -44.96
C VAL A 202 -23.21 -3.33 -45.34
N SER A 203 -24.23 -3.66 -44.57
CA SER A 203 -25.19 -4.68 -44.97
C SER A 203 -26.01 -4.11 -46.14
N GLU A 204 -25.66 -4.52 -47.35
CA GLU A 204 -26.51 -4.39 -48.54
C GLU A 204 -27.83 -5.11 -48.25
N GLY A 205 -28.89 -4.33 -48.00
CA GLY A 205 -30.25 -4.82 -48.06
C GLY A 205 -30.62 -5.04 -49.52
N GLU A 206 -30.52 -6.30 -49.95
CA GLU A 206 -31.04 -6.79 -51.22
C GLU A 206 -32.51 -6.38 -51.40
N GLY A 207 -32.84 -5.93 -52.62
CA GLY A 207 -34.22 -5.80 -53.06
C GLY A 207 -34.83 -7.14 -53.46
N LYS A 208 -36.16 -7.24 -53.30
CA LYS A 208 -37.20 -8.09 -53.94
C LYS A 208 -38.35 -8.19 -52.91
N GLU A 209 -39.62 -7.93 -53.19
CA GLU A 209 -40.44 -7.98 -54.41
C GLU A 209 -41.40 -6.78 -54.50
#